data_AF-A0A6N8ECB0-F1
#
_entry.id   AF-A0A6N8ECB0-F1
#
_cell.length_a   1.000
_cell.length_b   1.000
_cell.length_c   1.000
_cell.angle_alpha   90.00
_cell.angle_beta   90.00
_cell.angle_gamma   90.00
#
_symmetry.space_group_name_H-M   'P 1'
#
loop_
_entity.id
_entity.type
_entity.pdbx_description
1 polymer ?
#
loop_
_entity_poly.entity_id
_entity_poly.type
_entity_poly.pdbx_seq_one_letter_code
_entity_poly.pdbx_strand_id
1 'polypeptide(L)'
;MLKDMRPSAYDLAKSGGDYAKFYERYKGEYLPRLQRAERSYRRVIAEHEGYIRDPMSKLKPGLSAEEIRRYVEKKWPEDIARNTAYLEIITGIIAERTT
;
A
#
# COMPACT_ATOMS: atom_id res chain seq x y z
N MET A 1 1.90 -27.93 2.32
CA MET A 1 1.37 -26.59 1.98
C MET A 1 2.53 -25.64 1.83
N LEU A 2 3.00 -25.42 0.60
CA LEU A 2 3.99 -24.39 0.28
C LEU A 2 3.24 -23.07 0.18
N LYS A 3 3.14 -22.32 1.28
CA LYS A 3 2.73 -20.92 1.25
C LYS A 3 3.78 -20.20 0.40
N ASP A 4 3.36 -19.59 -0.71
CA ASP A 4 4.19 -19.02 -1.76
C ASP A 4 5.56 -18.52 -1.27
N MET A 5 6.64 -19.13 -1.77
CA MET A 5 8.05 -18.75 -1.52
C MET A 5 8.41 -17.38 -2.13
N ARG A 6 7.42 -16.51 -2.39
CA ARG A 6 7.71 -15.17 -2.88
C ARG A 6 8.15 -14.32 -1.69
N PRO A 7 9.31 -13.65 -1.78
CA PRO A 7 9.73 -12.70 -0.75
C PRO A 7 8.65 -11.63 -0.58
N SER A 8 8.42 -11.22 0.67
CA SER A 8 7.48 -10.12 0.96
C SER A 8 7.99 -8.80 0.36
N ALA A 9 7.12 -7.78 0.27
CA ALA A 9 7.57 -6.46 -0.15
C ALA A 9 8.66 -5.89 0.79
N TYR A 10 8.61 -6.25 2.09
CA TYR A 10 9.66 -5.93 3.05
C TYR A 10 10.99 -6.59 2.69
N ASP A 11 11.00 -7.89 2.42
CA ASP A 11 12.24 -8.64 2.10
C ASP A 11 12.89 -8.10 0.82
N LEU A 12 12.08 -7.87 -0.22
CA LEU A 12 12.54 -7.28 -1.49
C LEU A 12 13.12 -5.88 -1.29
N ALA A 13 12.44 -5.03 -0.51
CA ALA A 13 12.90 -3.67 -0.27
C ALA A 13 14.19 -3.65 0.56
N LYS A 14 14.29 -4.52 1.57
CA LYS A 14 15.46 -4.66 2.42
C LYS A 14 16.68 -5.19 1.66
N SER A 15 16.49 -6.08 0.68
CA SER A 15 17.57 -6.60 -0.16
C SER A 15 18.02 -5.65 -1.28
N GLY A 16 17.49 -4.42 -1.34
CA GLY A 16 17.84 -3.43 -2.36
C GLY A 16 17.07 -3.55 -3.68
N GLY A 17 16.00 -4.36 -3.71
CA GLY A 17 15.13 -4.53 -4.87
C GLY A 17 14.00 -3.50 -4.94
N ASP A 18 12.82 -3.94 -5.38
CA ASP A 18 11.63 -3.09 -5.44
C ASP A 18 11.35 -2.42 -4.10
N TYR A 19 11.00 -1.13 -4.15
CA TYR A 19 10.76 -0.29 -2.99
C TYR A 19 11.97 -0.04 -2.06
N ALA A 20 13.21 -0.36 -2.45
CA ALA A 20 14.40 -0.11 -1.63
C ALA A 20 14.51 1.34 -1.13
N LYS A 21 14.26 2.33 -2.00
CA LYS A 21 14.24 3.76 -1.60
C LYS A 21 13.21 4.07 -0.52
N PHE A 22 12.08 3.35 -0.52
CA PHE A 22 11.04 3.51 0.49
C PHE A 22 11.48 2.89 1.82
N TYR A 23 12.05 1.69 1.79
CA TYR A 23 12.65 1.07 2.97
C TYR A 23 13.74 1.97 3.57
N GLU A 24 14.69 2.45 2.76
CA GLU A 24 15.77 3.34 3.21
C GLU A 24 15.27 4.62 3.88
N ARG A 25 14.15 5.18 3.37
CA ARG A 25 13.52 6.35 3.99
C ARG A 25 12.96 6.04 5.38
N TYR A 26 12.36 4.87 5.59
CA TYR A 26 11.65 4.55 6.83
C TYR A 26 12.47 3.71 7.82
N LYS A 27 13.55 3.05 7.39
CA LYS A 27 14.34 2.14 8.25
C LYS A 27 14.97 2.81 9.46
N GLY A 28 15.15 4.14 9.45
CA GLY A 28 15.67 4.93 10.57
C GLY A 28 14.61 5.76 11.31
N GLU A 29 13.36 5.75 10.85
CA GLU A 29 12.29 6.56 11.46
C GLU A 29 11.90 6.02 12.84
N TYR A 30 11.45 6.87 13.76
CA TYR A 30 11.07 6.43 15.12
C TYR A 30 9.73 5.66 15.14
N LEU A 31 9.55 4.76 16.11
CA LEU A 31 8.42 3.81 16.16
C LEU A 31 7.03 4.49 16.09
N PRO A 32 6.72 5.55 16.86
CA PRO A 32 5.44 6.24 16.71
C PRO A 32 5.16 6.79 15.30
N ARG A 33 6.19 7.15 14.52
CA ARG A 33 6.03 7.60 13.13
C ARG A 33 5.75 6.44 12.19
N LEU A 34 6.41 5.30 12.39
CA LEU A 34 6.09 4.06 11.66
C LEU A 34 4.64 3.63 11.90
N GLN A 35 4.18 3.66 13.16
CA GLN A 35 2.79 3.33 13.50
C GLN A 35 1.78 4.33 12.89
N ARG A 36 2.13 5.62 12.80
CA ARG A 36 1.29 6.59 12.08
C ARG A 36 1.22 6.27 10.59
N ALA A 37 2.35 5.92 9.97
CA ALA A 37 2.40 5.53 8.57
C ALA A 37 1.56 4.27 8.32
N GLU A 38 1.69 3.24 9.15
CA GLU A 38 0.89 2.02 9.11
C GLU A 38 -0.62 2.32 9.09
N ARG A 39 -1.10 3.11 10.07
CA ARG A 39 -2.51 3.52 10.13
C ARG A 39 -2.94 4.31 8.89
N SER A 40 -2.07 5.18 8.39
CA SER A 40 -2.35 5.97 7.19
C SER A 40 -2.53 5.08 5.96
N TYR A 41 -1.64 4.10 5.74
CA TYR A 41 -1.74 3.19 4.61
C TYR A 41 -2.97 2.29 4.70
N ARG A 42 -3.28 1.75 5.89
CA ARG A 42 -4.53 0.99 6.12
C ARG A 42 -5.77 1.81 5.77
N ARG A 43 -5.83 3.07 6.21
CA ARG A 43 -6.94 3.98 5.88
C ARG A 43 -7.04 4.21 4.37
N VAL A 44 -5.92 4.50 3.70
CA VAL A 44 -5.92 4.76 2.25
C VAL A 44 -6.33 3.53 1.45
N ILE A 45 -5.91 2.33 1.85
CA ILE A 45 -6.36 1.08 1.23
C ILE A 45 -7.89 0.94 1.35
N ALA A 46 -8.42 1.07 2.56
CA ALA A 46 -9.86 1.00 2.81
C ALA A 46 -10.66 2.07 2.05
N GLU A 47 -10.11 3.27 1.89
CA GLU A 47 -10.71 4.33 1.06
C GLU A 47 -10.79 3.91 -0.41
N HIS A 48 -9.72 3.35 -0.98
CA HIS A 48 -9.72 2.91 -2.38
C HIS A 48 -10.65 1.71 -2.61
N GLU A 49 -10.72 0.78 -1.66
CA GLU A 49 -11.73 -0.30 -1.67
C GLU A 49 -13.15 0.26 -1.56
N GLY A 50 -13.34 1.34 -0.80
CA GLY A 50 -14.59 2.11 -0.77
C GLY A 50 -14.92 2.71 -2.14
N TYR A 51 -13.96 3.37 -2.78
CA TYR A 51 -14.13 3.98 -4.10
C TYR A 51 -14.43 2.93 -5.19
N ILE A 52 -13.85 1.74 -5.13
CA ILE A 52 -14.18 0.66 -6.06
C ILE A 52 -15.66 0.22 -5.92
N ARG A 53 -16.17 0.16 -4.68
CA ARG A 53 -17.57 -0.21 -4.40
C ARG A 53 -18.55 0.91 -4.75
N ASP A 54 -18.19 2.15 -4.48
CA ASP A 54 -18.96 3.35 -4.82
C ASP A 54 -18.04 4.40 -5.47
N PRO A 55 -17.83 4.33 -6.80
CA PRO A 55 -16.92 5.24 -7.51
C PRO A 55 -17.36 6.70 -7.41
N MET A 56 -18.66 6.94 -7.30
CA MET A 56 -19.23 8.27 -7.28
C MET A 56 -19.01 8.98 -5.94
N SER A 57 -18.62 8.27 -4.89
CA SER A 57 -18.21 8.87 -3.61
C SER A 57 -16.93 9.70 -3.72
N LYS A 58 -16.13 9.48 -4.78
CA LYS A 58 -14.84 10.16 -5.00
C LYS A 58 -14.73 10.87 -6.34
N LEU A 59 -15.35 10.31 -7.37
CA LEU A 59 -15.28 10.84 -8.72
C LEU A 59 -16.24 12.01 -8.93
N LYS A 60 -15.84 12.97 -9.77
CA LYS A 60 -16.70 14.09 -10.12
C LYS A 60 -17.84 13.62 -11.03
N PRO A 61 -19.04 14.23 -10.92
CA PRO A 61 -20.08 14.05 -11.93
C PRO A 61 -19.58 14.42 -13.32
N GLY A 62 -20.12 13.76 -14.36
CA GLY A 62 -19.85 14.08 -15.76
C GLY A 62 -18.66 13.34 -16.40
N LEU A 63 -18.01 12.42 -15.67
CA LEU A 63 -17.06 11.49 -16.27
C LEU A 63 -17.79 10.47 -17.15
N SER A 64 -17.15 10.07 -18.25
CA SER A 64 -17.63 8.98 -19.09
C SER A 64 -17.54 7.62 -18.37
N ALA A 65 -18.33 6.66 -18.83
CA ALA A 65 -18.30 5.30 -18.29
C ALA A 65 -16.91 4.64 -18.44
N GLU A 66 -16.18 4.95 -19.51
CA GLU A 66 -14.81 4.45 -19.72
C GLU A 66 -13.83 5.03 -18.69
N GLU A 67 -13.93 6.32 -18.40
CA GLU A 67 -13.10 6.95 -17.37
C GLU A 67 -13.36 6.33 -16.01
N ILE A 68 -14.64 6.14 -15.63
CA ILE A 68 -15.01 5.49 -14.37
C ILE A 68 -14.44 4.07 -14.31
N ARG A 69 -14.57 3.28 -15.38
CA ARG A 69 -13.95 1.93 -15.44
C ARG A 69 -12.45 1.96 -15.27
N ARG A 70 -11.73 2.88 -15.91
CA ARG A 70 -10.28 2.99 -15.77
C ARG A 70 -9.86 3.22 -14.32
N TYR A 71 -10.64 3.99 -13.57
CA TYR A 71 -10.41 4.17 -12.13
C TYR A 71 -10.63 2.88 -11.34
N VAL A 72 -11.78 2.23 -11.56
CA VAL A 72 -12.23 1.04 -10.83
C VAL A 72 -11.39 -0.20 -11.13
N GLU A 73 -11.11 -0.46 -12.40
CA GLU A 73 -10.51 -1.70 -12.88
C GLU A 73 -8.99 -1.67 -12.89
N LYS A 74 -8.38 -0.47 -12.89
CA LYS A 74 -6.93 -0.32 -13.03
C LYS A 74 -6.32 0.57 -11.96
N LYS A 75 -6.65 1.86 -11.95
CA LYS A 75 -5.92 2.84 -11.13
C LYS A 75 -6.04 2.57 -9.63
N TRP A 76 -7.25 2.41 -9.09
CA TRP A 76 -7.42 2.14 -7.67
C TRP A 76 -6.89 0.77 -7.25
N PRO A 77 -7.07 -0.32 -8.04
CA PRO A 77 -6.36 -1.57 -7.79
C PRO A 77 -4.84 -1.46 -7.74
N GLU A 78 -4.22 -0.74 -8.69
CA GLU A 78 -2.77 -0.47 -8.69
C GLU A 78 -2.35 0.34 -7.45
N ASP A 79 -3.14 1.35 -7.06
CA ASP A 79 -2.91 2.12 -5.85
C ASP A 79 -3.02 1.25 -4.58
N ILE A 80 -4.00 0.35 -4.50
CA ILE A 80 -4.15 -0.63 -3.40
C ILE A 80 -2.92 -1.54 -3.33
N ALA A 81 -2.48 -2.11 -4.45
CA ALA A 81 -1.32 -3.00 -4.48
C ALA A 81 -0.05 -2.28 -3.99
N ARG A 82 0.20 -1.06 -4.48
CA ARG A 82 1.33 -0.23 -4.03
C ARG A 82 1.25 0.12 -2.54
N ASN A 83 0.08 0.54 -2.06
CA ASN A 83 -0.09 0.91 -0.65
C ASN A 83 0.00 -0.31 0.28
N THR A 84 -0.40 -1.49 -0.19
CA THR A 84 -0.23 -2.76 0.53
C THR A 84 1.24 -3.12 0.65
N ALA A 85 2.03 -2.98 -0.43
CA ALA A 85 3.48 -3.17 -0.37
C ALA A 85 4.15 -2.19 0.61
N TYR A 86 3.75 -0.92 0.62
CA TYR A 86 4.23 0.05 1.62
C TYR A 86 3.85 -0.33 3.04
N LEU A 87 2.62 -0.80 3.26
CA LEU A 87 2.16 -1.27 4.55
C LEU A 87 3.01 -2.46 5.02
N GLU A 88 3.22 -3.47 4.17
CA GLU A 88 4.08 -4.61 4.46
C GLU A 88 5.49 -4.19 4.88
N ILE A 89 6.12 -3.27 4.13
CA ILE A 89 7.45 -2.74 4.46
C ILE A 89 7.46 -2.07 5.83
N ILE A 90 6.50 -1.19 6.11
CA ILE A 90 6.42 -0.50 7.41
C ILE A 90 6.22 -1.52 8.55
N THR A 91 5.31 -2.48 8.37
CA THR A 91 5.06 -3.50 9.40
C THR A 91 6.25 -4.43 9.62
N GLY A 92 7.02 -4.74 8.56
CA GLY A 92 8.27 -5.50 8.67
C GLY A 92 9.35 -4.74 9.45
N ILE A 93 9.51 -3.43 9.20
CA ILE A 93 10.43 -2.57 9.99
C ILE A 93 10.00 -2.53 11.46
N ILE A 94 8.70 -2.42 11.75
CA ILE A 94 8.20 -2.43 13.13
C ILE A 94 8.52 -3.76 13.79
N ALA A 95 8.15 -4.88 13.16
CA ALA A 95 8.32 -6.22 13.70
C ALA A 95 9.79 -6.54 14.00
N GLU A 96 10.71 -6.19 13.11
CA GLU A 96 12.16 -6.35 13.30
C GLU A 96 12.67 -5.61 14.55
N ARG A 97 12.08 -4.48 14.92
CA ARG A 97 12.53 -3.66 16.05
C ARG A 97 11.89 -4.02 17.38
N THR A 98 10.81 -4.79 17.35
CA THR A 98 10.07 -5.21 18.54
C THR A 98 10.28 -6.69 18.89
N THR A 99 11.06 -7.40 18.07
CA THR A 99 11.54 -8.77 18.32
C THR A 99 12.90 -8.69 19.02
#